data_AF-A0A367IU89-F1
#
_entry.id   AF-A0A367IU89-F1
#
_cell.length_a   1.000
_cell.length_b   1.000
_cell.length_c   1.000
_cell.angle_alpha   90.00
_cell.angle_beta   90.00
_cell.angle_gamma   90.00
#
_symmetry.space_group_name_H-M   'P 1'
#
loop_
_entity.id
_entity.type
_entity.pdbx_description
1 polymer ?
#
loop_
_entity_poly.entity_id
_entity_poly.type
_entity_poly.pdbx_seq_one_letter_code
_entity_poly.pdbx_strand_id
1 'polypeptide(L)'
;MTTVLLSFVAYLPHHELKQTTMVETSLFHSVSTWFNSGDIQTAQLGAVVAEAISSKLDTEKPLNTGLLDDNDHLRELKGLVFVTDAFDDQEPVTSSTALDSESESELEEKDELDPDADVILEEDENDEDEDEEFEPYYMEEESEDEGLRKESTLKSTKKPVFVRDLIRYLQDKNDPLKLEAGLTASEQVIRRKIGAGTELSKTLDNTKYLIGFPETYEIHDFRKLQQNALTALMVGVPETVTEFIIDQIYDRNTSTGQKQMILGAISLAVRELAGWTDNNTTKNTIEQETARLSLTSHDQQPINGKQTFLSKRMEIEKRNQHKIQKNRLSGLAGP
;
A
#
# COMPACT_ATOMS: atom_id res chain seq x y z
N MET A 1 -2.86 -7.94 -8.38
CA MET A 1 -3.75 -8.91 -9.06
C MET A 1 -3.14 -9.35 -10.38
N THR A 2 -2.82 -8.44 -11.30
CA THR A 2 -2.21 -8.82 -12.59
C THR A 2 -0.75 -9.24 -12.50
N THR A 3 0.00 -8.67 -11.55
CA THR A 3 1.32 -9.18 -11.14
C THR A 3 1.27 -10.66 -10.75
N VAL A 4 0.33 -11.03 -9.88
CA VAL A 4 0.13 -12.42 -9.42
C VAL A 4 -0.19 -13.35 -10.59
N LEU A 5 -1.05 -12.92 -11.53
CA LEU A 5 -1.37 -13.70 -12.71
C LEU A 5 -0.15 -13.92 -13.62
N LEU A 6 0.68 -12.88 -13.81
CA LEU A 6 1.91 -12.99 -14.60
C LEU A 6 2.96 -13.89 -13.92
N SER A 7 3.07 -13.83 -12.59
CA SER A 7 3.91 -14.75 -11.83
C SER A 7 3.44 -16.19 -11.99
N PHE A 8 2.13 -16.48 -11.92
CA PHE A 8 1.63 -17.83 -12.19
C PHE A 8 1.93 -18.29 -13.63
N VAL A 9 1.76 -17.40 -14.61
CA VAL A 9 2.13 -17.71 -16.00
C VAL A 9 3.64 -17.98 -16.14
N ALA A 10 4.50 -17.35 -15.35
CA ALA A 10 5.94 -17.60 -15.34
C ALA A 10 6.28 -19.06 -14.93
N TYR A 11 5.59 -19.59 -13.91
CA TYR A 11 5.83 -20.95 -13.39
C TYR A 11 5.13 -22.08 -14.17
N LEU A 12 4.17 -21.77 -15.04
CA LEU A 12 3.50 -22.82 -15.82
C LEU A 12 4.37 -23.33 -16.98
N PRO A 13 4.42 -24.66 -17.22
CA PRO A 13 5.14 -25.24 -18.34
C PRO A 13 4.44 -24.95 -19.68
N HIS A 14 5.23 -24.91 -20.77
CA HIS A 14 4.73 -24.51 -22.09
C HIS A 14 3.58 -25.38 -22.64
N HIS A 15 3.50 -26.65 -22.25
CA HIS A 15 2.44 -27.55 -22.72
C HIS A 15 1.08 -27.26 -22.06
N GLU A 16 1.08 -26.97 -20.75
CA GLU A 16 -0.11 -26.57 -20.02
C GLU A 16 -0.59 -25.18 -20.45
N LEU A 17 0.35 -24.25 -20.73
CA LEU A 17 0.00 -22.94 -21.29
C LEU A 17 -0.68 -23.05 -22.66
N LYS A 18 -0.21 -23.96 -23.53
CA LYS A 18 -0.88 -24.22 -24.83
C LYS A 18 -2.28 -24.79 -24.63
N GLN A 19 -2.43 -25.74 -23.71
CA GLN A 19 -3.73 -26.36 -23.45
C GLN A 19 -4.71 -25.37 -22.82
N THR A 20 -4.29 -24.59 -21.83
CA THR A 20 -5.15 -23.61 -21.17
C THR A 20 -5.53 -22.47 -22.12
N THR A 21 -4.63 -21.99 -22.97
CA THR A 21 -4.97 -20.91 -23.92
C THR A 21 -5.84 -21.39 -25.08
N MET A 22 -5.68 -22.64 -25.55
CA MET A 22 -6.54 -23.20 -26.60
C MET A 22 -7.92 -23.62 -26.08
N VAL A 23 -8.02 -24.06 -24.82
CA VAL A 23 -9.27 -24.57 -24.22
C VAL A 23 -10.05 -23.48 -23.50
N GLU A 24 -9.37 -22.53 -22.84
CA GLU A 24 -10.03 -21.52 -22.04
C GLU A 24 -10.33 -20.23 -22.82
N THR A 25 -11.57 -20.11 -23.28
CA THR A 25 -12.12 -18.84 -23.77
C THR A 25 -12.25 -17.78 -22.67
N SER A 26 -12.13 -18.15 -21.39
CA SER A 26 -12.29 -17.26 -20.23
C SER A 26 -11.20 -16.20 -20.15
N LEU A 27 -9.94 -16.55 -20.41
CA LEU A 27 -8.82 -15.60 -20.39
C LEU A 27 -8.94 -14.60 -21.55
N PHE A 28 -9.21 -15.09 -22.77
CA PHE A 28 -9.49 -14.23 -23.92
C PHE A 28 -10.71 -13.33 -23.71
N HIS A 29 -11.77 -13.86 -23.11
CA HIS A 29 -12.96 -13.08 -22.76
C HIS A 29 -12.62 -12.00 -21.74
N SER A 30 -11.82 -12.32 -20.72
CA SER A 30 -11.39 -11.36 -19.70
C SER A 30 -10.54 -10.24 -20.30
N VAL A 31 -9.54 -10.58 -21.10
CA VAL A 31 -8.74 -9.59 -21.85
C VAL A 31 -9.63 -8.73 -22.76
N SER A 32 -10.59 -9.34 -23.46
CA SER A 32 -11.56 -8.63 -24.30
C SER A 32 -12.45 -7.69 -23.50
N THR A 33 -12.88 -8.08 -22.30
CA THR A 33 -13.64 -7.20 -21.39
C THR A 33 -12.80 -6.04 -20.89
N TRP A 34 -11.50 -6.25 -20.65
CA TRP A 34 -10.59 -5.17 -20.25
C TRP A 34 -10.40 -4.16 -21.36
N PHE A 35 -10.27 -4.60 -22.63
CA PHE A 35 -10.26 -3.70 -23.78
C PHE A 35 -11.61 -2.97 -23.99
N ASN A 36 -12.74 -3.60 -23.68
CA ASN A 36 -14.07 -2.99 -23.80
C ASN A 36 -14.44 -2.06 -22.62
N SER A 37 -13.62 -1.98 -21.57
CA SER A 37 -13.91 -1.18 -20.37
C SER A 37 -13.90 0.34 -20.61
N GLY A 38 -13.29 0.79 -21.73
CA GLY A 38 -13.17 2.19 -22.11
C GLY A 38 -12.15 2.99 -21.28
N ASP A 39 -11.46 2.35 -20.34
CA ASP A 39 -10.35 2.94 -19.58
C ASP A 39 -9.00 2.49 -20.17
N ILE A 40 -8.11 3.45 -20.42
CA ILE A 40 -6.82 3.17 -21.05
C ILE A 40 -5.89 2.38 -20.13
N GLN A 41 -5.96 2.59 -18.81
CA GLN A 41 -5.14 1.88 -17.83
C GLN A 41 -5.53 0.41 -17.77
N THR A 42 -6.85 0.13 -17.77
CA THR A 42 -7.38 -1.23 -17.81
C THR A 42 -7.06 -1.93 -19.15
N ALA A 43 -7.13 -1.20 -20.27
CA ALA A 43 -6.73 -1.73 -21.58
C ALA A 43 -5.22 -2.02 -21.66
N GLN A 44 -4.37 -1.13 -21.10
CA GLN A 44 -2.93 -1.34 -20.97
C GLN A 44 -2.59 -2.59 -20.17
N LEU A 45 -3.32 -2.84 -19.08
CA LEU A 45 -3.14 -4.03 -18.27
C LEU A 45 -3.53 -5.32 -19.00
N GLY A 46 -4.58 -5.27 -19.83
CA GLY A 46 -4.97 -6.37 -20.70
C GLY A 46 -3.99 -6.62 -21.81
N ALA A 47 -3.42 -5.55 -22.37
CA ALA A 47 -2.34 -5.62 -23.32
C ALA A 47 -1.11 -6.28 -22.71
N VAL A 48 -0.70 -5.93 -21.48
CA VAL A 48 0.42 -6.58 -20.78
C VAL A 48 0.21 -8.08 -20.64
N VAL A 49 -0.96 -8.51 -20.14
CA VAL A 49 -1.25 -9.93 -19.97
C VAL A 49 -1.29 -10.68 -21.31
N ALA A 50 -1.93 -10.10 -22.33
CA ALA A 50 -2.04 -10.72 -23.65
C ALA A 50 -0.68 -10.84 -24.36
N GLU A 51 0.12 -9.77 -24.32
CA GLU A 51 1.44 -9.73 -24.92
C GLU A 51 2.44 -10.63 -24.17
N ALA A 52 2.38 -10.68 -22.83
CA ALA A 52 3.25 -11.55 -22.06
C ALA A 52 2.95 -13.04 -22.30
N ILE A 53 1.68 -13.45 -22.28
CA ILE A 53 1.27 -14.83 -22.60
C ILE A 53 1.62 -15.17 -24.05
N SER A 54 1.36 -14.27 -24.99
CA SER A 54 1.71 -14.50 -26.40
C SER A 54 3.22 -14.63 -26.60
N SER A 55 4.03 -13.85 -25.88
CA SER A 55 5.50 -13.92 -25.96
C SER A 55 6.08 -15.21 -25.38
N LYS A 56 5.42 -15.81 -24.40
CA LYS A 56 5.82 -17.12 -23.85
C LYS A 56 5.32 -18.30 -24.71
N LEU A 57 4.24 -18.11 -25.47
CA LEU A 57 3.62 -19.17 -26.27
C LEU A 57 4.20 -19.30 -27.68
N ASP A 58 4.45 -18.16 -28.33
CA ASP A 58 4.90 -18.04 -29.71
C ASP A 58 6.17 -17.20 -29.77
N THR A 59 7.29 -17.85 -30.09
CA THR A 59 8.61 -17.24 -30.21
C THR A 59 8.83 -16.61 -31.60
N GLU A 60 8.07 -17.02 -32.62
CA GLU A 60 8.25 -16.54 -33.99
C GLU A 60 7.47 -15.25 -34.26
N LYS A 61 6.25 -15.16 -33.73
CA LYS A 61 5.39 -13.97 -33.93
C LYS A 61 4.58 -13.61 -32.68
N PRO A 62 5.23 -13.06 -31.64
CA PRO A 62 4.52 -12.60 -30.46
C PRO A 62 3.59 -11.43 -30.79
N LEU A 63 2.41 -11.42 -30.15
CA LEU A 63 1.47 -10.31 -30.21
C LEU A 63 2.12 -9.05 -29.63
N ASN A 64 2.16 -7.97 -30.41
CA ASN A 64 2.52 -6.64 -29.92
C ASN A 64 1.33 -5.70 -30.18
N THR A 65 0.83 -5.10 -29.12
CA THR A 65 -0.34 -4.21 -29.17
C THR A 65 0.03 -2.73 -29.35
N GLY A 66 1.31 -2.37 -29.20
CA GLY A 66 1.82 -0.99 -29.24
C GLY A 66 1.36 -0.10 -28.08
N LEU A 67 0.57 -0.63 -27.13
CA LEU A 67 -0.02 0.16 -26.04
C LEU A 67 0.88 0.26 -24.80
N LEU A 68 1.97 -0.52 -24.77
CA LEU A 68 2.94 -0.59 -23.68
C LEU A 68 4.14 0.33 -23.88
N ASP A 69 4.36 0.85 -25.09
CA ASP A 69 5.59 1.57 -25.46
C ASP A 69 5.77 2.89 -24.67
N ASP A 70 4.68 3.49 -24.22
CA ASP A 70 4.67 4.74 -23.48
C ASP A 70 5.06 4.61 -21.99
N ASN A 71 5.08 3.38 -21.43
CA ASN A 71 5.27 3.17 -19.98
C ASN A 71 6.32 2.09 -19.68
N ASP A 72 7.49 2.52 -19.20
CA ASP A 72 8.60 1.62 -18.84
C ASP A 72 8.20 0.56 -17.78
N HIS A 73 7.37 0.93 -16.80
CA HIS A 73 6.88 0.01 -15.77
C HIS A 73 6.02 -1.13 -16.33
N LEU A 74 5.26 -0.90 -17.40
CA LEU A 74 4.45 -1.95 -18.03
C LEU A 74 5.32 -2.93 -18.82
N ARG A 75 6.43 -2.43 -19.40
CA ARG A 75 7.42 -3.26 -20.07
C ARG A 75 8.20 -4.13 -19.07
N GLU A 76 8.54 -3.58 -17.92
CA GLU A 76 9.13 -4.34 -16.80
C GLU A 76 8.17 -5.42 -16.31
N LEU A 77 6.89 -5.09 -16.15
CA LEU A 77 5.86 -6.05 -15.73
C LEU A 77 5.67 -7.19 -16.73
N LYS A 78 5.76 -6.92 -18.04
CA LYS A 78 5.81 -7.97 -19.09
C LYS A 78 7.05 -8.87 -18.90
N GLY A 79 8.20 -8.29 -18.56
CA GLY A 79 9.46 -9.01 -18.34
C GLY A 79 9.40 -10.03 -17.20
N LEU A 80 8.49 -9.85 -16.24
CA LEU A 80 8.32 -10.74 -15.10
C LEU A 80 7.99 -12.19 -15.49
N VAL A 81 7.41 -12.41 -16.67
CA VAL A 81 7.09 -13.77 -17.17
C VAL A 81 8.34 -14.60 -17.50
N PHE A 82 9.49 -13.94 -17.69
CA PHE A 82 10.77 -14.59 -17.96
C PHE A 82 11.69 -14.66 -16.73
N VAL A 83 11.26 -14.11 -15.60
CA VAL A 83 12.03 -14.18 -14.35
C VAL A 83 11.62 -15.45 -13.62
N THR A 84 12.54 -16.41 -13.57
CA THR A 84 12.40 -17.63 -12.76
C THR A 84 13.34 -17.55 -11.56
N ASP A 85 12.92 -18.10 -10.43
CA ASP A 85 13.70 -18.13 -9.19
C ASP A 85 14.72 -19.29 -9.22
N ALA A 86 15.70 -19.29 -8.34
CA ALA A 86 16.77 -20.30 -8.26
C ALA A 86 16.29 -21.73 -7.96
N PHE A 87 14.98 -21.92 -7.73
CA PHE A 87 14.32 -23.22 -7.52
C PHE A 87 13.77 -23.85 -8.81
N ASP A 88 13.90 -23.19 -9.95
CA ASP A 88 13.45 -23.71 -11.26
C ASP A 88 14.58 -24.50 -11.95
N ASP A 89 15.05 -25.58 -11.30
CA ASP A 89 15.93 -26.58 -11.92
C ASP A 89 15.09 -27.47 -12.86
N GLN A 90 14.66 -26.91 -13.99
CA GLN A 90 14.24 -27.72 -15.13
C GLN A 90 15.50 -28.30 -15.77
N GLU A 91 15.81 -29.57 -15.48
CA GLU A 91 16.84 -30.30 -16.20
C GLU A 91 16.66 -30.11 -17.71
N PRO A 92 17.70 -29.73 -18.47
CA PRO A 92 17.61 -29.62 -19.91
C PRO A 92 17.42 -31.02 -20.48
N VAL A 93 16.22 -31.31 -20.98
CA VAL A 93 15.95 -32.52 -21.79
C VAL A 93 16.77 -32.42 -23.07
N THR A 94 17.97 -33.00 -23.03
CA THR A 94 18.87 -33.11 -24.17
C THR A 94 18.22 -34.03 -25.20
N SER A 95 17.67 -33.43 -26.25
CA SER A 95 17.37 -34.15 -27.49
C SER A 95 18.69 -34.43 -28.20
N SER A 96 19.13 -35.68 -28.08
CA SER A 96 20.30 -36.25 -28.74
C SER A 96 20.25 -36.13 -30.26
N THR A 97 21.26 -35.52 -30.88
CA THR A 97 21.81 -35.99 -32.17
C THR A 97 23.29 -35.56 -32.34
N ALA A 98 24.18 -36.56 -32.20
CA ALA A 98 25.45 -36.80 -32.90
C ALA A 98 26.48 -35.67 -33.13
N LEU A 99 27.70 -35.84 -32.60
CA LEU A 99 28.92 -36.23 -33.35
C LEU A 99 30.18 -36.04 -32.48
N ASP A 100 30.72 -37.19 -32.04
CA ASP A 100 32.12 -37.64 -32.08
C ASP A 100 33.27 -36.60 -32.00
N SER A 101 34.14 -36.76 -30.99
CA SER A 101 35.60 -36.51 -31.07
C SER A 101 36.29 -37.02 -29.79
N GLU A 102 37.24 -37.92 -30.01
CA GLU A 102 38.09 -38.67 -29.08
C GLU A 102 39.08 -37.81 -28.27
N SER A 103 39.48 -38.28 -27.08
CA SER A 103 40.86 -38.42 -26.58
C SER A 103 40.82 -38.83 -25.10
N GLU A 104 41.12 -40.09 -24.81
CA GLU A 104 42.42 -40.57 -24.25
C GLU A 104 42.62 -40.12 -22.79
N SER A 105 42.34 -41.03 -21.85
CA SER A 105 43.33 -41.90 -21.16
C SER A 105 43.93 -41.14 -19.96
N GLU A 106 44.25 -41.70 -18.79
CA GLU A 106 44.75 -43.01 -18.38
C GLU A 106 44.97 -42.83 -16.84
N LEU A 107 44.53 -43.68 -15.90
CA LEU A 107 45.24 -44.80 -15.24
C LEU A 107 44.53 -44.97 -13.87
N GLU A 108 43.98 -46.13 -13.50
CA GLU A 108 44.67 -47.24 -12.81
C GLU A 108 45.32 -46.77 -11.47
N GLU A 109 45.10 -47.37 -10.30
CA GLU A 109 45.03 -48.79 -10.01
C GLU A 109 44.49 -49.03 -8.58
N LYS A 110 44.16 -50.29 -8.31
CA LYS A 110 43.49 -50.86 -7.14
C LYS A 110 44.45 -51.18 -5.98
N ASP A 111 43.83 -51.77 -4.96
CA ASP A 111 44.38 -52.74 -3.99
C ASP A 111 44.85 -52.15 -2.66
N GLU A 112 44.67 -52.78 -1.50
CA GLU A 112 43.89 -53.93 -1.03
C GLU A 112 43.88 -53.74 0.51
N LEU A 113 42.83 -54.24 1.18
CA LEU A 113 42.71 -54.28 2.63
C LEU A 113 43.55 -55.46 3.17
N ASP A 114 44.23 -55.28 4.30
CA ASP A 114 44.57 -56.40 5.20
C ASP A 114 44.00 -56.14 6.62
N PRO A 115 43.39 -57.16 7.24
CA PRO A 115 42.61 -57.10 8.46
C PRO A 115 43.45 -57.55 9.68
N ASP A 116 43.39 -56.82 10.79
CA ASP A 116 43.63 -57.36 12.15
C ASP A 116 43.59 -56.25 13.21
N ALA A 117 42.40 -55.70 13.47
CA ALA A 117 42.11 -55.08 14.75
C ALA A 117 40.69 -55.49 15.16
N ASP A 118 40.65 -56.65 15.80
CA ASP A 118 39.47 -57.29 16.34
C ASP A 118 39.00 -56.60 17.64
N VAL A 119 37.72 -56.83 17.96
CA VAL A 119 36.97 -56.50 19.20
C VAL A 119 36.29 -55.12 19.22
N ILE A 120 35.07 -54.96 18.68
CA ILE A 120 33.75 -55.36 19.22
C ILE A 120 33.35 -54.56 20.48
N LEU A 121 32.35 -53.67 20.35
CA LEU A 121 30.99 -53.86 20.87
C LEU A 121 30.09 -52.72 20.36
N GLU A 122 29.15 -53.10 19.51
CA GLU A 122 27.95 -52.35 19.10
C GLU A 122 27.01 -52.19 20.31
N GLU A 123 26.35 -51.03 20.38
CA GLU A 123 25.06 -50.71 21.01
C GLU A 123 24.93 -49.18 20.82
N ASP A 124 23.91 -48.53 20.27
CA ASP A 124 22.69 -48.88 19.54
C ASP A 124 22.25 -47.55 18.88
N GLU A 125 21.71 -47.65 17.67
CA GLU A 125 20.60 -46.89 17.08
C GLU A 125 20.38 -45.38 17.37
N ASN A 126 20.39 -44.62 16.25
CA ASN A 126 19.57 -43.44 15.91
C ASN A 126 19.89 -42.10 16.62
N ASP A 127 20.37 -41.11 15.86
CA ASP A 127 19.48 -40.16 15.18
C ASP A 127 20.30 -39.16 14.33
N GLU A 128 19.65 -38.76 13.22
CA GLU A 128 20.08 -37.78 12.23
C GLU A 128 20.30 -36.40 12.86
N ASP A 129 21.39 -35.71 12.51
CA ASP A 129 21.44 -34.26 12.62
C ASP A 129 22.20 -33.71 11.39
N GLU A 130 21.41 -33.27 10.41
CA GLU A 130 21.83 -32.39 9.33
C GLU A 130 22.21 -31.04 9.96
N ASP A 131 23.47 -30.62 9.74
CA ASP A 131 23.98 -29.31 10.15
C ASP A 131 23.26 -28.19 9.36
N GLU A 132 22.04 -27.84 9.76
CA GLU A 132 21.39 -26.59 9.38
C GLU A 132 22.12 -25.42 10.08
N GLU A 133 22.93 -24.72 9.29
CA GLU A 133 23.57 -23.45 9.61
C GLU A 133 22.51 -22.42 10.04
N PHE A 134 22.23 -22.33 11.35
CA PHE A 134 21.35 -21.32 11.93
C PHE A 134 21.90 -19.92 11.66
N GLU A 135 21.32 -19.20 10.69
CA GLU A 135 21.55 -17.76 10.59
C GLU A 135 20.93 -17.05 11.82
N PRO A 136 21.67 -16.17 12.50
CA PRO A 136 21.12 -15.43 13.63
C PRO A 136 19.97 -14.52 13.16
N TYR A 137 18.76 -14.80 13.65
CA TYR A 137 17.65 -13.85 13.49
C TYR A 137 17.95 -12.58 14.27
N TYR A 138 17.90 -11.43 13.59
CA TYR A 138 17.88 -10.13 14.25
C TYR A 138 16.58 -10.02 15.06
N MET A 139 16.69 -10.12 16.38
CA MET A 139 15.61 -9.79 17.29
C MET A 139 15.31 -8.30 17.12
N GLU A 140 14.10 -7.94 16.68
CA GLU A 140 13.62 -6.56 16.83
C GLU A 140 13.60 -6.26 18.33
N GLU A 141 14.28 -5.18 18.76
CA GLU A 141 14.40 -4.82 20.18
C GLU A 141 13.02 -4.61 20.84
N GLU A 142 12.48 -5.66 21.45
CA GLU A 142 11.51 -5.57 22.54
C GLU A 142 12.24 -5.04 23.78
N SER A 143 12.36 -3.71 23.88
CA SER A 143 12.79 -3.06 25.11
C SER A 143 11.57 -2.70 25.97
N GLU A 144 11.19 -3.66 26.81
CA GLU A 144 10.70 -3.35 28.15
C GLU A 144 11.89 -2.83 28.98
N ASP A 145 12.09 -1.51 29.06
CA ASP A 145 12.93 -0.97 30.13
C ASP A 145 12.45 0.43 30.58
N GLU A 146 11.65 0.42 31.64
CA GLU A 146 11.51 1.56 32.55
C GLU A 146 12.80 1.72 33.38
N GLY A 147 13.78 2.50 32.90
CA GLY A 147 14.82 2.97 33.82
C GLY A 147 16.17 3.36 33.22
N LEU A 148 16.37 4.66 33.07
CA LEU A 148 17.69 5.34 33.10
C LEU A 148 18.87 4.61 32.41
N ARG A 149 19.05 4.80 31.10
CA ARG A 149 20.40 4.92 30.52
C ARG A 149 20.50 6.01 29.45
N LYS A 150 21.35 6.98 29.76
CA LYS A 150 21.75 8.12 28.95
C LYS A 150 23.11 7.77 28.33
N GLU A 151 23.11 7.37 27.06
CA GLU A 151 24.27 7.50 26.17
C GLU A 151 23.72 7.55 24.73
N SER A 152 24.34 8.41 23.92
CA SER A 152 23.87 8.92 22.64
C SER A 152 24.22 8.01 21.46
N THR A 153 23.31 7.09 21.12
CA THR A 153 23.07 6.73 19.72
C THR A 153 21.90 7.58 19.24
N LEU A 154 21.82 7.90 17.95
CA LEU A 154 20.73 8.70 17.37
C LEU A 154 19.39 8.02 17.66
N LYS A 155 18.78 8.36 18.80
CA LYS A 155 17.48 7.85 19.22
C LYS A 155 16.45 8.47 18.29
N SER A 156 16.19 7.81 17.17
CA SER A 156 14.96 8.02 16.43
C SER A 156 13.83 7.78 17.43
N THR A 157 13.19 8.87 17.85
CA THR A 157 12.10 8.80 18.82
C THR A 157 10.97 8.01 18.16
N LYS A 158 10.64 6.84 18.73
CA LYS A 158 9.57 5.98 18.20
C LYS A 158 8.29 6.83 18.04
N LYS A 159 7.64 6.75 16.88
CA LYS A 159 6.42 7.53 16.59
C LYS A 159 5.29 7.06 17.50
N PRO A 160 4.54 7.96 18.15
CA PRO A 160 3.43 7.55 19.02
C PRO A 160 2.34 6.89 18.17
N VAL A 161 1.80 5.78 18.67
CA VAL A 161 0.72 5.02 18.01
C VAL A 161 -0.63 5.26 18.70
N PHE A 162 -0.62 5.54 20.00
CA PHE A 162 -1.81 5.74 20.82
C PHE A 162 -1.97 7.20 21.24
N VAL A 163 -3.23 7.62 21.46
CA VAL A 163 -3.58 8.97 21.93
C VAL A 163 -2.96 9.26 23.30
N ARG A 164 -2.85 8.24 24.16
CA ARG A 164 -2.15 8.35 25.45
C ARG A 164 -0.67 8.70 25.30
N ASP A 165 0.02 8.06 24.35
CA ASP A 165 1.44 8.32 24.12
C ASP A 165 1.64 9.68 23.48
N LEU A 166 0.70 10.10 22.63
CA LEU A 166 0.69 11.45 22.08
C LEU A 166 0.66 12.52 23.18
N ILE A 167 -0.17 12.35 24.21
CA ILE A 167 -0.21 13.27 25.37
C ILE A 167 1.17 13.32 26.05
N ARG A 168 1.77 12.15 26.30
CA ARG A 168 3.09 12.07 26.95
C ARG A 168 4.16 12.80 26.15
N TYR A 169 4.13 12.69 24.82
CA TYR A 169 5.08 13.34 23.92
C TYR A 169 4.86 14.85 23.89
N LEU A 170 3.61 15.31 23.77
CA LEU A 170 3.26 16.74 23.73
C LEU A 170 3.43 17.45 25.08
N GLN A 171 3.41 16.71 26.19
CA GLN A 171 3.63 17.24 27.53
C GLN A 171 5.13 17.47 27.84
N ASP A 172 6.03 16.70 27.23
CA ASP A 172 7.47 16.71 27.52
C ASP A 172 8.19 17.90 26.86
N LYS A 173 8.13 19.08 27.50
CA LYS A 173 8.77 20.32 27.02
C LYS A 173 10.30 20.31 26.98
N ASN A 174 10.95 19.26 27.50
CA ASN A 174 12.40 19.21 27.61
C ASN A 174 13.05 18.45 26.45
N ASP A 175 12.28 17.66 25.71
CA ASP A 175 12.79 16.79 24.64
C ASP A 175 12.26 17.24 23.25
N PRO A 176 13.06 17.96 22.45
CA PRO A 176 12.63 18.46 21.16
C PRO A 176 12.31 17.33 20.16
N LEU A 177 13.01 16.20 20.23
CA LEU A 177 12.82 15.07 19.31
C LEU A 177 11.49 14.36 19.57
N LYS A 178 11.06 14.28 20.82
CA LYS A 178 9.72 13.75 21.16
C LYS A 178 8.62 14.70 20.73
N LEU A 179 8.81 16.00 20.91
CA LEU A 179 7.81 16.99 20.53
C LEU A 179 7.61 17.06 19.02
N GLU A 180 8.69 16.99 18.26
CA GLU A 180 8.63 16.87 16.80
C GLU A 180 7.86 15.61 16.40
N ALA A 181 8.30 14.42 16.86
CA ALA A 181 7.66 13.15 16.54
C ALA A 181 6.18 13.11 16.96
N GLY A 182 5.85 13.72 18.10
CA GLY A 182 4.48 13.87 18.59
C GLY A 182 3.64 14.73 17.65
N LEU A 183 4.15 15.90 17.26
CA LEU A 183 3.42 16.81 16.37
C LEU A 183 3.22 16.22 14.97
N THR A 184 4.24 15.59 14.38
CA THR A 184 4.12 14.99 13.04
C THR A 184 3.14 13.83 13.01
N ALA A 185 3.11 13.00 14.06
CA ALA A 185 2.21 11.85 14.15
C ALA A 185 0.80 12.22 14.62
N SER A 186 0.60 13.41 15.21
CA SER A 186 -0.66 13.84 15.84
C SER A 186 -1.87 13.63 14.93
N GLU A 187 -1.84 14.21 13.72
CA GLU A 187 -2.97 14.15 12.80
C GLU A 187 -3.38 12.70 12.50
N GLN A 188 -2.40 11.86 12.15
CA GLN A 188 -2.66 10.48 11.74
C GLN A 188 -3.19 9.63 12.91
N VAL A 189 -2.59 9.76 14.10
CA VAL A 189 -3.00 9.03 15.31
C VAL A 189 -4.42 9.40 15.71
N ILE A 190 -4.73 10.70 15.70
CA ILE A 190 -6.08 11.21 16.00
C ILE A 190 -7.08 10.64 15.01
N ARG A 191 -6.84 10.80 13.71
CA ARG A 191 -7.76 10.35 12.64
C ARG A 191 -8.04 8.84 12.72
N ARG A 192 -7.01 8.04 13.00
CA ARG A 192 -7.14 6.57 13.17
C ARG A 192 -8.00 6.19 14.36
N LYS A 193 -8.05 7.02 15.40
CA LYS A 193 -8.78 6.75 16.65
C LYS A 193 -10.13 7.46 16.75
N ILE A 194 -10.56 8.16 15.69
CA ILE A 194 -11.91 8.74 15.61
C ILE A 194 -12.95 7.61 15.70
N GLY A 195 -13.86 7.69 16.68
CA GLY A 195 -14.89 6.68 16.94
C GLY A 195 -14.46 5.54 17.87
N ALA A 196 -13.20 5.50 18.32
CA ALA A 196 -12.71 4.52 19.27
C ALA A 196 -12.97 4.94 20.73
N GLY A 197 -14.24 4.90 21.15
CA GLY A 197 -14.67 4.92 22.55
C GLY A 197 -13.91 5.86 23.52
N THR A 198 -13.53 5.32 24.69
CA THR A 198 -13.05 6.06 25.87
C THR A 198 -11.68 6.73 25.72
N GLU A 199 -10.87 6.40 24.72
CA GLU A 199 -9.58 7.07 24.49
C GLU A 199 -9.77 8.54 24.10
N LEU A 200 -10.95 8.86 23.57
CA LEU A 200 -11.32 10.18 23.10
C LEU A 200 -11.63 11.17 24.21
N SER A 201 -11.88 10.73 25.45
CA SER A 201 -12.11 11.65 26.58
C SER A 201 -10.84 12.41 26.98
N LYS A 202 -9.66 11.83 26.71
CA LYS A 202 -8.35 12.45 26.96
C LYS A 202 -7.92 13.40 25.82
N THR A 203 -8.80 13.62 24.85
CA THR A 203 -8.57 14.53 23.73
C THR A 203 -8.40 15.97 24.17
N LEU A 204 -9.08 16.39 25.25
CA LEU A 204 -9.00 17.77 25.74
C LEU A 204 -7.58 18.17 26.14
N ASP A 205 -6.84 17.27 26.79
CA ASP A 205 -5.45 17.51 27.15
C ASP A 205 -4.59 17.68 25.89
N ASN A 206 -4.79 16.83 24.87
CA ASN A 206 -4.13 16.99 23.57
C ASN A 206 -4.44 18.34 22.92
N THR A 207 -5.71 18.76 22.93
CA THR A 207 -6.11 20.06 22.39
C THR A 207 -5.37 21.19 23.11
N LYS A 208 -5.30 21.14 24.44
CA LYS A 208 -4.59 22.14 25.26
C LYS A 208 -3.10 22.19 24.95
N TYR A 209 -2.44 21.03 24.86
CA TYR A 209 -1.00 20.98 24.55
C TYR A 209 -0.71 21.43 23.11
N LEU A 210 -1.57 21.10 22.14
CA LEU A 210 -1.44 21.55 20.76
C LEU A 210 -1.62 23.07 20.64
N ILE A 211 -2.60 23.68 21.30
CA ILE A 211 -2.79 25.14 21.28
C ILE A 211 -1.62 25.86 21.97
N GLY A 212 -1.16 25.32 23.10
CA GLY A 212 -0.05 25.84 23.88
C GLY A 212 1.33 25.41 23.43
N PHE A 213 1.46 24.80 22.24
CA PHE A 213 2.71 24.25 21.77
C PHE A 213 3.73 25.39 21.55
N PRO A 214 4.93 25.31 22.13
CA PRO A 214 5.93 26.37 22.01
C PRO A 214 6.54 26.41 20.61
N GLU A 215 6.59 27.61 20.02
CA GLU A 215 7.20 27.87 18.70
C GLU A 215 8.75 27.88 18.75
N THR A 216 9.34 27.35 19.81
CA THR A 216 10.80 27.41 20.07
C THR A 216 11.57 26.33 19.31
N TYR A 217 10.90 25.31 18.79
CA TYR A 217 11.55 24.21 18.10
C TYR A 217 11.56 24.45 16.58
N GLU A 218 12.70 24.19 15.93
CA GLU A 218 12.89 24.30 14.48
C GLU A 218 12.21 23.13 13.73
N ILE A 219 10.90 22.96 13.92
CA ILE A 219 10.12 21.91 13.27
C ILE A 219 9.65 22.40 11.89
N HIS A 220 9.92 21.62 10.84
CA HIS A 220 9.45 21.93 9.49
C HIS A 220 7.92 21.95 9.41
N ASP A 221 7.35 22.96 8.75
CA ASP A 221 5.90 23.14 8.61
C ASP A 221 5.11 23.09 9.92
N PHE A 222 5.74 23.48 11.05
CA PHE A 222 5.17 23.45 12.39
C PHE A 222 3.71 23.93 12.45
N ARG A 223 3.45 25.13 11.93
CA ARG A 223 2.12 25.75 11.97
C ARG A 223 1.07 24.93 11.21
N LYS A 224 1.46 24.33 10.08
CA LYS A 224 0.57 23.49 9.27
C LYS A 224 0.28 22.15 9.97
N LEU A 225 1.30 21.52 10.54
CA LEU A 225 1.14 20.29 11.32
C LEU A 225 0.24 20.52 12.56
N GLN A 226 0.47 21.61 13.28
CA GLN A 226 -0.35 22.03 14.41
C GLN A 226 -1.81 22.27 14.00
N GLN A 227 -2.03 23.03 12.92
CA GLN A 227 -3.38 23.32 12.41
C GLN A 227 -4.10 22.04 11.96
N ASN A 228 -3.41 21.14 11.26
CA ASN A 228 -3.96 19.87 10.82
C ASN A 228 -4.31 18.94 11.99
N ALA A 229 -3.44 18.84 12.99
CA ALA A 229 -3.70 18.07 14.19
C ALA A 229 -4.93 18.60 14.94
N LEU A 230 -5.03 19.92 15.10
CA LEU A 230 -6.18 20.56 15.73
C LEU A 230 -7.46 20.36 14.92
N THR A 231 -7.39 20.43 13.60
CA THR A 231 -8.50 20.14 12.68
C THR A 231 -8.99 18.70 12.85
N ALA A 232 -8.08 17.73 12.88
CA ALA A 232 -8.43 16.32 13.08
C ALA A 232 -9.14 16.08 14.42
N LEU A 233 -8.74 16.79 15.49
CA LEU A 233 -9.43 16.72 16.79
C LEU A 233 -10.86 17.24 16.71
N MET A 234 -11.06 18.40 16.10
CA MET A 234 -12.39 18.99 15.93
C MET A 234 -13.32 18.12 15.08
N VAL A 235 -12.78 17.47 14.04
CA VAL A 235 -13.57 16.56 13.18
C VAL A 235 -13.89 15.24 13.90
N GLY A 236 -12.98 14.79 14.77
CA GLY A 236 -13.14 13.56 15.53
C GLY A 236 -14.14 13.67 16.69
N VAL A 237 -14.05 14.76 17.44
CA VAL A 237 -14.77 14.98 18.72
C VAL A 237 -15.35 16.38 18.80
N PRO A 238 -16.19 16.78 17.83
CA PRO A 238 -16.64 18.16 17.72
C PRO A 238 -17.34 18.65 18.99
N GLU A 239 -18.21 17.84 19.59
CA GLU A 239 -18.99 18.25 20.77
C GLU A 239 -18.12 18.70 21.94
N THR A 240 -17.14 17.89 22.35
CA THR A 240 -16.28 18.19 23.51
C THR A 240 -15.19 19.22 23.18
N VAL A 241 -14.61 19.13 21.97
CA VAL A 241 -13.47 19.98 21.60
C VAL A 241 -13.93 21.40 21.28
N THR A 242 -15.09 21.58 20.66
CA THR A 242 -15.58 22.92 20.29
C THR A 242 -15.85 23.79 21.52
N GLU A 243 -16.43 23.26 22.59
CA GLU A 243 -16.63 24.00 23.84
C GLU A 243 -15.30 24.53 24.40
N PHE A 244 -14.32 23.64 24.57
CA PHE A 244 -13.00 24.03 25.06
C PHE A 244 -12.31 25.07 24.17
N ILE A 245 -12.43 24.92 22.86
CA ILE A 245 -11.79 25.82 21.90
C ILE A 245 -12.42 27.22 21.92
N ILE A 246 -13.74 27.31 22.06
CA ILE A 246 -14.43 28.59 22.20
C ILE A 246 -13.92 29.31 23.45
N ASP A 247 -13.82 28.60 24.58
CA ASP A 247 -13.26 29.16 25.81
C ASP A 247 -11.82 29.67 25.61
N GLN A 248 -10.98 28.90 24.91
CA GLN A 248 -9.61 29.32 24.62
C GLN A 248 -9.54 30.58 23.71
N ILE A 249 -10.42 30.74 22.73
CA ILE A 249 -10.45 31.95 21.89
C ILE A 249 -10.75 33.21 22.71
N TYR A 250 -11.69 33.10 23.66
CA TYR A 250 -12.11 34.22 24.50
C TYR A 250 -11.27 34.40 25.77
N ASP A 251 -10.40 33.44 26.09
CA ASP A 251 -9.44 33.60 27.18
C ASP A 251 -8.52 34.81 26.93
N ARG A 252 -8.16 35.47 28.04
CA ARG A 252 -7.24 36.60 28.07
C ARG A 252 -5.79 36.16 27.91
N ASN A 253 -5.48 34.91 28.29
CA ASN A 253 -4.12 34.37 28.28
C ASN A 253 -3.69 33.83 26.90
N THR A 254 -4.62 33.75 25.94
CA THR A 254 -4.30 33.26 24.60
C THR A 254 -3.76 34.37 23.70
N SER A 255 -2.63 34.07 23.05
CA SER A 255 -1.97 34.99 22.11
C SER A 255 -2.80 35.17 20.84
N THR A 256 -2.73 36.35 20.22
CA THR A 256 -3.36 36.62 18.92
C THR A 256 -2.98 35.57 17.86
N GLY A 257 -1.73 35.09 17.87
CA GLY A 257 -1.28 34.04 16.95
C GLY A 257 -2.01 32.70 17.17
N GLN A 258 -2.23 32.33 18.43
CA GLN A 258 -3.01 31.13 18.79
C GLN A 258 -4.48 31.30 18.37
N LYS A 259 -5.07 32.48 18.57
CA LYS A 259 -6.45 32.76 18.11
C LYS A 259 -6.59 32.62 16.60
N GLN A 260 -5.64 33.14 15.82
CA GLN A 260 -5.63 32.99 14.36
C GLN A 260 -5.48 31.52 13.94
N MET A 261 -4.60 30.76 14.60
CA MET A 261 -4.40 29.34 14.33
C MET A 261 -5.67 28.54 14.61
N ILE A 262 -6.30 28.77 15.76
CA ILE A 262 -7.56 28.14 16.15
C ILE A 262 -8.66 28.45 15.13
N LEU A 263 -8.86 29.72 14.76
CA LEU A 263 -9.87 30.12 13.78
C LEU A 263 -9.64 29.48 12.41
N GLY A 264 -8.38 29.38 11.99
CA GLY A 264 -7.99 28.67 10.76
C GLY A 264 -8.23 27.17 10.83
N ALA A 265 -8.09 26.54 12.00
CA ALA A 265 -8.41 25.12 12.18
C ALA A 265 -9.93 24.88 12.20
N ILE A 266 -10.72 25.78 12.77
CA ILE A 266 -12.19 25.72 12.74
C ILE A 266 -12.69 25.75 11.30
N SER A 267 -12.18 26.67 10.47
CA SER A 267 -12.65 26.79 9.08
C SER A 267 -12.37 25.51 8.27
N LEU A 268 -11.20 24.90 8.46
CA LEU A 268 -10.85 23.61 7.84
C LEU A 268 -11.72 22.46 8.38
N ALA A 269 -11.96 22.41 9.70
CA ALA A 269 -12.75 21.37 10.34
C ALA A 269 -14.22 21.41 9.90
N VAL A 270 -14.81 22.61 9.86
CA VAL A 270 -16.18 22.82 9.38
C VAL A 270 -16.32 22.38 7.92
N ARG A 271 -15.32 22.71 7.10
CA ARG A 271 -15.28 22.32 5.70
C ARG A 271 -15.21 20.79 5.55
N GLU A 272 -14.36 20.14 6.33
CA GLU A 272 -14.24 18.68 6.35
C GLU A 272 -15.54 18.00 6.84
N LEU A 273 -16.16 18.52 7.90
CA LEU A 273 -17.45 18.03 8.42
C LEU A 273 -18.60 18.22 7.43
N ALA A 274 -18.55 19.29 6.61
CA ALA A 274 -19.52 19.52 5.54
C ALA A 274 -19.34 18.56 4.33
N GLY A 275 -18.29 17.74 4.31
CA GLY A 275 -17.94 16.87 3.18
C GLY A 275 -17.25 17.61 2.04
N TRP A 276 -16.67 18.78 2.31
CA TRP A 276 -15.89 19.53 1.34
C TRP A 276 -14.41 19.21 1.55
N THR A 277 -13.93 18.09 1.04
CA THR A 277 -12.49 17.79 1.06
C THR A 277 -11.79 18.54 -0.06
N ASP A 278 -10.70 19.27 0.24
CA ASP A 278 -9.74 19.64 -0.80
C ASP A 278 -9.17 18.35 -1.37
N ASN A 279 -9.41 18.15 -2.65
CA ASN A 279 -9.03 16.96 -3.39
C ASN A 279 -7.51 16.84 -3.54
N ASN A 280 -6.78 16.55 -2.46
CA ASN A 280 -5.38 16.12 -2.50
C ASN A 280 -5.23 14.64 -2.18
N THR A 281 -6.17 14.02 -1.46
CA THR A 281 -6.23 12.55 -1.31
C THR A 281 -6.94 11.87 -2.50
N THR A 282 -7.78 12.62 -3.22
CA THR A 282 -8.54 12.15 -4.40
C THR A 282 -7.90 12.53 -5.74
N LYS A 283 -6.67 13.07 -5.77
CA LYS A 283 -5.96 13.29 -7.06
C LYS A 283 -5.77 11.99 -7.83
N ASN A 284 -5.59 10.87 -7.13
CA ASN A 284 -5.53 9.54 -7.74
C ASN A 284 -6.89 9.06 -8.30
N THR A 285 -7.99 9.76 -8.04
CA THR A 285 -9.35 9.38 -8.52
C THR A 285 -9.90 10.36 -9.55
N ILE A 286 -9.57 11.65 -9.45
CA ILE A 286 -10.16 12.70 -10.31
C ILE A 286 -9.44 12.81 -11.66
N GLU A 287 -8.17 12.42 -11.76
CA GLU A 287 -7.46 12.36 -13.06
C GLU A 287 -8.08 11.33 -14.02
N GLN A 288 -8.82 10.34 -13.50
CA GLN A 288 -9.58 9.38 -14.32
C GLN A 288 -10.98 9.89 -14.72
N GLU A 289 -11.54 10.89 -14.03
CA GLU A 289 -12.91 11.36 -14.29
C GLU A 289 -12.99 12.58 -15.21
N THR A 290 -11.96 13.42 -15.29
CA THR A 290 -11.95 14.58 -16.20
C THR A 290 -11.81 14.17 -17.68
N ALA A 291 -11.29 12.98 -17.97
CA ALA A 291 -11.28 12.39 -19.31
C ALA A 291 -12.68 11.94 -19.79
N ARG A 292 -13.66 11.79 -18.89
CA ARG A 292 -15.01 11.27 -19.22
C ARG A 292 -16.01 12.33 -19.69
N LEU A 293 -15.67 13.63 -19.64
CA LEU A 293 -16.60 14.72 -20.00
C LEU A 293 -16.40 15.31 -21.41
N SER A 294 -15.44 14.81 -22.20
CA SER A 294 -15.25 15.22 -23.59
C SER A 294 -16.16 14.39 -24.51
N LEU A 295 -17.43 14.80 -24.59
CA LEU A 295 -18.40 14.24 -25.53
C LEU A 295 -17.98 14.50 -26.98
N THR A 296 -17.61 13.45 -27.73
CA THR A 296 -17.74 13.43 -29.18
C THR A 296 -19.16 12.99 -29.53
N SER A 297 -19.91 13.90 -30.15
CA SER A 297 -21.17 13.63 -30.84
C SER A 297 -20.93 12.69 -32.02
N HIS A 298 -21.51 11.49 -31.97
CA HIS A 298 -21.63 10.62 -33.14
C HIS A 298 -23.09 10.21 -33.34
N ASP A 299 -23.62 10.57 -34.50
CA ASP A 299 -24.94 10.23 -35.00
C ASP A 299 -25.12 8.71 -35.06
N GLN A 300 -26.12 8.19 -34.35
CA GLN A 300 -26.65 6.84 -34.59
C GLN A 300 -28.10 6.95 -35.03
N GLN A 301 -28.34 6.51 -36.28
CA GLN A 301 -29.69 6.28 -36.80
C GLN A 301 -30.35 5.12 -36.04
N PRO A 302 -31.67 5.19 -35.76
CA PRO A 302 -32.34 4.17 -34.96
C PRO A 302 -32.63 2.91 -35.78
N ILE A 303 -32.13 1.77 -35.32
CA ILE A 303 -32.63 0.45 -35.74
C ILE A 303 -33.87 0.14 -34.88
N ASN A 304 -34.98 -0.13 -35.55
CA ASN A 304 -36.30 -0.42 -34.97
C ASN A 304 -36.25 -1.62 -34.01
N GLY A 305 -36.96 -1.49 -32.86
CA GLY A 305 -37.56 -2.67 -32.21
C GLY A 305 -37.21 -2.96 -30.75
N LYS A 306 -37.11 -1.98 -29.85
CA LYS A 306 -37.58 -2.09 -28.44
C LYS A 306 -37.38 -0.76 -27.72
N GLN A 307 -38.47 -0.12 -27.30
CA GLN A 307 -38.39 1.00 -26.36
C GLN A 307 -38.16 0.42 -24.96
N THR A 308 -36.90 0.28 -24.56
CA THR A 308 -36.54 0.16 -23.15
C THR A 308 -36.66 1.55 -22.52
N PHE A 309 -37.83 1.84 -21.94
CA PHE A 309 -37.97 2.96 -21.00
C PHE A 309 -37.24 2.62 -19.71
N LEU A 310 -35.91 2.63 -19.75
CA LEU A 310 -35.12 2.70 -18.52
C LEU A 310 -35.16 4.16 -18.08
N SER A 311 -35.74 4.41 -16.91
CA SER A 311 -35.81 5.75 -16.34
C SER A 311 -34.39 6.26 -16.11
N LYS A 312 -33.94 7.19 -16.98
CA LYS A 312 -32.64 7.88 -16.86
C LYS A 312 -32.44 8.50 -15.47
N ARG A 313 -33.54 8.80 -14.76
CA ARG A 313 -33.52 9.31 -13.39
C ARG A 313 -32.86 8.34 -12.41
N MET A 314 -33.13 7.04 -12.51
CA MET A 314 -32.55 6.04 -11.61
C MET A 314 -31.05 5.86 -11.85
N GLU A 315 -30.61 6.01 -13.11
CA GLU A 315 -29.20 5.91 -13.48
C GLU A 315 -28.41 7.16 -13.07
N ILE A 316 -29.02 8.35 -13.23
CA ILE A 316 -28.48 9.61 -12.72
C ILE A 316 -28.40 9.58 -11.19
N GLU A 317 -29.41 9.05 -10.51
CA GLU A 317 -29.42 8.91 -9.05
C GLU A 317 -28.33 7.95 -8.57
N LYS A 318 -28.14 6.79 -9.22
CA LYS A 318 -27.01 5.87 -8.91
C LYS A 318 -25.64 6.52 -9.16
N ARG A 319 -25.48 7.28 -10.24
CA ARG A 319 -24.24 8.04 -10.51
C ARG A 319 -24.01 9.14 -9.48
N ASN A 320 -25.08 9.75 -8.98
CA ASN A 320 -25.01 10.81 -7.99
C ASN A 320 -24.90 10.29 -6.55
N GLN A 321 -25.33 9.06 -6.26
CA GLN A 321 -25.19 8.43 -4.94
C GLN A 321 -23.72 8.39 -4.49
N HIS A 322 -22.79 8.15 -5.42
CA HIS A 322 -21.35 8.18 -5.16
C HIS A 322 -20.81 9.60 -4.85
N LYS A 323 -21.57 10.65 -5.20
CA LYS A 323 -21.21 12.06 -4.99
C LYS A 323 -21.86 12.67 -3.74
N ILE A 324 -22.83 11.99 -3.13
CA ILE A 324 -23.52 12.48 -1.94
C ILE A 324 -22.68 12.10 -0.71
N GLN A 325 -21.76 12.98 -0.32
CA GLN A 325 -21.11 12.86 0.97
C GLN A 325 -22.09 13.28 2.08
N LYS A 326 -22.19 12.47 3.15
CA LYS A 326 -23.05 12.78 4.29
C LYS A 326 -22.48 13.99 5.03
N ASN A 327 -23.26 15.07 5.09
CA ASN A 327 -22.91 16.27 5.84
C ASN A 327 -22.97 15.98 7.35
N ARG A 328 -21.80 15.81 7.97
CA ARG A 328 -21.64 15.59 9.43
C ARG A 328 -21.80 16.88 10.23
N LEU A 329 -21.62 18.03 9.60
CA LEU A 329 -21.84 19.35 10.23
C LEU A 329 -23.32 19.59 10.56
N SER A 330 -24.25 19.02 9.79
CA SER A 330 -25.69 19.26 9.95
C SER A 330 -26.25 18.96 11.36
N GLY A 331 -25.66 18.02 12.10
CA GLY A 331 -26.06 17.71 13.48
C GLY A 331 -25.37 18.56 14.55
N LEU A 332 -24.36 19.34 14.17
CA LEU A 332 -23.53 20.16 15.06
C LEU A 332 -23.78 21.66 14.86
N ALA A 333 -24.34 22.04 13.71
CA ALA A 333 -24.78 23.39 13.44
C ALA A 333 -25.89 23.76 14.43
N GLY A 334 -25.75 24.90 15.10
CA GLY A 334 -26.78 25.43 15.97
C GLY A 334 -28.12 25.65 15.22
N PRO A 335 -29.25 25.71 15.96
CA PRO A 335 -30.58 25.87 15.39
C PRO A 335 -30.77 27.15 14.56
#